data_AF-A0A933KKJ3-F1
#
_entry.id   AF-A0A933KKJ3-F1
#
_cell.length_a   1.000
_cell.length_b   1.000
_cell.length_c   1.000
_cell.angle_alpha   90.00
_cell.angle_beta   90.00
_cell.angle_gamma   90.00
#
_symmetry.space_group_name_H-M   'P 1'
#
loop_
_entity.id
_entity.type
_entity.pdbx_description
1 polymer ?
#
loop_
_entity_poly.entity_id
_entity_poly.type
_entity_poly.pdbx_seq_one_letter_code
_entity_poly.pdbx_strand_id
1 'polypeptide(L)'
;MGTGKGRGALTASGSRASLSRIWTALVVLAACGCGTNPPQSPPAPPAAAAPQLPAVDALALARRVRANLDLPYERIDYSIELTDATGASEKRRATFHLAAGLDGKNCAYVVFTEPKSIDGFGLLTLREMAGAPPPGAAAGCGGEPEQFLFVPASKKVSRILYFSTNRRSSFCGTQFTFEDLEPLCVDDFQFRIVGTGVVAGAACYRLESRPRGQFSGYSRIENWVDARTALVWKADYDDPKGARLKTAESAEPFEASPGHYRFRRSTVRNHQSGQATRMEQLEFSTAMPGSPPDPRPVFTLKTLSRGREG
;
A
#
# COMPACT_ATOMS: atom_id res chain seq x y z
N MET A 1 -46.75 -32.24 9.92
CA MET A 1 -47.71 -31.37 10.62
C MET A 1 -48.41 -32.24 11.68
N GLY A 2 -48.58 -31.85 12.93
CA GLY A 2 -48.08 -30.66 13.64
C GLY A 2 -47.90 -30.99 15.13
N THR A 3 -47.05 -30.23 15.85
CA THR A 3 -46.75 -30.46 17.26
C THR A 3 -47.68 -29.68 18.20
N GLY A 4 -48.00 -30.26 19.36
CA GLY A 4 -48.88 -29.64 20.34
C GLY A 4 -48.52 -30.00 21.79
N LYS A 5 -47.73 -29.16 22.44
CA LYS A 5 -47.55 -29.10 23.90
C LYS A 5 -47.34 -27.64 24.29
N GLY A 6 -48.13 -27.13 25.23
CA GLY A 6 -47.98 -25.78 25.74
C GLY A 6 -47.90 -25.74 27.26
N ARG A 7 -47.29 -24.67 27.78
CA ARG A 7 -47.59 -24.01 29.07
C ARG A 7 -46.79 -22.70 29.11
N GLY A 8 -47.39 -21.65 29.65
CA GLY A 8 -46.78 -20.32 29.79
C GLY A 8 -46.25 -20.06 31.21
N ALA A 9 -46.29 -18.77 31.61
CA ALA A 9 -45.54 -18.13 32.71
C ALA A 9 -44.09 -17.74 32.31
N LEU A 10 -43.56 -16.58 32.68
CA LEU A 10 -44.09 -15.48 33.51
C LEU A 10 -43.56 -14.13 33.00
N THR A 11 -44.32 -13.05 33.19
CA THR A 11 -43.87 -11.67 32.90
C THR A 11 -43.30 -10.99 34.15
N ALA A 12 -42.27 -10.16 33.97
CA ALA A 12 -41.77 -9.24 34.99
C ALA A 12 -41.32 -7.93 34.32
N SER A 13 -41.48 -6.80 35.01
CA SER A 13 -41.22 -5.44 34.50
C SER A 13 -40.44 -4.62 35.53
N GLY A 14 -39.57 -3.72 35.06
CA GLY A 14 -38.70 -2.88 35.87
C GLY A 14 -37.32 -2.71 35.20
N SER A 15 -36.86 -1.60 34.63
CA SER A 15 -37.07 -0.15 34.79
C SER A 15 -35.83 0.52 35.42
N ARG A 16 -35.05 1.23 34.58
CA ARG A 16 -34.01 2.22 34.95
C ARG A 16 -32.77 1.60 35.66
N ALA A 17 -31.58 2.20 35.63
CA ALA A 17 -31.22 3.58 35.28
C ALA A 17 -29.84 3.68 34.61
N SER A 18 -29.61 4.78 33.88
CA SER A 18 -28.26 5.33 33.69
C SER A 18 -27.75 5.93 35.00
N LEU A 19 -26.45 5.85 35.28
CA LEU A 19 -25.77 6.85 36.12
C LEU A 19 -24.25 6.82 35.94
N SER A 20 -23.66 7.99 35.72
CA SER A 20 -22.21 8.23 35.76
C SER A 20 -21.67 8.24 37.19
N ARG A 21 -20.47 7.68 37.39
CA ARG A 21 -19.61 7.90 38.56
C ARG A 21 -18.18 8.06 38.03
N ILE A 22 -17.57 9.25 38.02
CA ILE A 22 -17.15 10.05 39.18
C ILE A 22 -16.29 9.19 40.11
N TRP A 23 -14.98 9.44 40.08
CA TRP A 23 -14.05 9.00 41.12
C TRP A 23 -13.29 10.21 41.67
N THR A 24 -13.31 10.29 42.99
CA THR A 24 -12.86 11.38 43.85
C THR A 24 -11.36 11.68 43.73
N ALA A 25 -10.98 12.95 43.88
CA ALA A 25 -9.62 13.39 44.21
C ALA A 25 -9.63 14.09 45.58
N LEU A 26 -8.70 13.71 46.46
CA LEU A 26 -8.40 14.21 47.83
C LEU A 26 -7.14 13.40 48.27
N VAL A 27 -6.07 13.81 48.97
CA VAL A 27 -5.51 15.05 49.57
C VAL A 27 -3.95 14.89 49.47
N VAL A 28 -3.11 15.92 49.29
CA VAL A 28 -2.30 16.57 50.35
C VAL A 28 -1.67 17.87 49.81
N LEU A 29 -1.78 18.95 50.59
CA LEU A 29 -1.01 20.18 50.40
C LEU A 29 0.38 20.08 51.06
N ALA A 30 1.39 20.60 50.39
CA ALA A 30 2.58 21.15 51.02
C ALA A 30 2.95 22.45 50.29
N ALA A 31 2.83 23.60 50.95
CA ALA A 31 3.10 24.90 50.37
C ALA A 31 4.40 25.48 50.94
N CYS A 32 5.38 25.72 50.07
CA CYS A 32 6.51 26.63 50.33
C CYS A 32 6.87 27.29 49.00
N GLY A 33 6.80 28.62 48.95
CA GLY A 33 6.97 29.37 47.70
C GLY A 33 8.42 29.77 47.44
N CYS A 34 8.93 29.42 46.26
CA CYS A 34 10.03 30.12 45.59
C CYS A 34 9.63 30.32 44.13
N GLY A 35 9.63 31.57 43.66
CA GLY A 35 9.16 31.91 42.32
C GLY A 35 10.22 31.66 41.24
N THR A 36 10.12 30.54 40.52
CA THR A 36 10.82 30.34 39.25
C THR A 36 9.81 29.87 38.20
N ASN A 37 9.60 30.66 37.15
CA ASN A 37 8.90 30.17 35.96
C ASN A 37 9.65 28.94 35.42
N PRO A 38 8.96 27.89 34.96
CA PRO A 38 9.62 26.84 34.20
C PRO A 38 10.26 27.48 32.95
N PRO A 39 11.45 27.03 32.52
CA PRO A 39 12.07 27.56 31.32
C PRO A 39 11.12 27.37 30.15
N GLN A 40 10.73 28.47 29.50
CA GLN A 40 9.90 28.39 28.30
C GLN A 40 10.64 27.55 27.27
N SER A 41 10.00 26.48 26.80
CA SER A 41 10.51 25.73 25.66
C SER A 41 10.77 26.72 24.51
N PRO A 42 11.92 26.66 23.83
CA PRO A 42 12.20 27.57 22.73
C PRO A 42 11.05 27.48 21.71
N PRO A 43 10.58 28.61 21.15
CA PRO A 43 9.48 28.59 20.19
C PRO A 43 9.84 27.64 19.06
N ALA A 44 8.93 26.73 18.72
CA ALA A 44 9.15 25.80 17.63
C ALA A 44 9.54 26.60 16.37
N PRO A 45 10.60 26.18 15.64
CA PRO A 45 11.06 26.93 14.48
C PRO A 45 9.90 27.13 13.51
N PRO A 46 9.75 28.32 12.91
CA PRO A 46 8.60 28.63 12.07
C PRO A 46 8.49 27.58 10.97
N ALA A 47 7.31 26.95 10.88
CA ALA A 47 7.07 25.83 9.97
C ALA A 47 7.52 26.21 8.56
N ALA A 48 8.56 25.52 8.06
CA ALA A 48 9.27 25.92 6.85
C ALA A 48 8.27 26.10 5.69
N ALA A 49 8.29 27.29 5.08
CA ALA A 49 7.33 27.64 4.04
C ALA A 49 7.36 26.59 2.92
N ALA A 50 6.18 26.14 2.49
CA ALA A 50 6.07 25.11 1.47
C ALA A 50 6.83 25.54 0.19
N PRO A 51 7.60 24.64 -0.45
CA PRO A 51 8.49 25.01 -1.54
C PRO A 51 7.67 25.52 -2.73
N GLN A 52 8.09 26.67 -3.26
CA GLN A 52 7.51 27.28 -4.45
C GLN A 52 7.99 26.50 -5.70
N LEU A 53 7.37 25.34 -5.91
CA LEU A 53 7.53 24.56 -7.13
C LEU A 53 6.72 25.19 -8.28
N PRO A 54 7.16 25.05 -9.54
CA PRO A 54 6.39 25.54 -10.69
C PRO A 54 5.04 24.83 -10.81
N ALA A 55 4.06 25.49 -11.42
CA ALA A 55 2.77 24.86 -11.70
C ALA A 55 2.95 23.65 -12.64
N VAL A 56 2.27 22.54 -12.33
CA VAL A 56 2.32 21.30 -13.09
C VAL A 56 0.91 20.73 -13.26
N ASP A 57 0.62 20.15 -14.42
CA ASP A 57 -0.62 19.38 -14.61
C ASP A 57 -0.58 18.09 -13.77
N ALA A 58 -1.70 17.79 -13.10
CA ALA A 58 -1.83 16.66 -12.21
C ALA A 58 -1.77 15.31 -12.95
N LEU A 59 -2.32 15.25 -14.17
CA LEU A 59 -2.30 14.04 -14.99
C LEU A 59 -0.91 13.80 -15.61
N ALA A 60 -0.22 14.86 -16.05
CA ALA A 60 1.18 14.79 -16.48
C ALA A 60 2.11 14.34 -15.35
N LEU A 61 1.90 14.82 -14.13
CA LEU A 61 2.66 14.36 -12.96
C LEU A 61 2.37 12.88 -12.66
N ALA A 62 1.11 12.45 -12.67
CA ALA A 62 0.73 11.04 -12.51
C ALA A 62 1.36 10.13 -13.59
N ARG A 63 1.42 10.61 -14.85
CA ARG A 63 2.11 9.92 -15.95
C ARG A 63 3.62 9.84 -15.75
N ARG A 64 4.28 10.86 -15.16
CA ARG A 64 5.70 10.78 -14.77
C ARG A 64 5.92 9.72 -13.68
N VAL A 65 5.07 9.69 -12.64
CA VAL A 65 5.13 8.65 -11.59
C VAL A 65 4.97 7.25 -12.22
N ARG A 66 4.06 7.10 -13.18
CA ARG A 66 3.87 5.82 -13.88
C ARG A 66 5.06 5.45 -14.76
N ALA A 67 5.56 6.37 -15.58
CA ALA A 67 6.70 6.15 -16.49
C ALA A 67 7.98 5.76 -15.73
N ASN A 68 8.20 6.33 -14.54
CA ASN A 68 9.31 5.95 -13.67
C ASN A 68 9.32 4.44 -13.35
N LEU A 69 8.14 3.79 -13.32
CA LEU A 69 8.01 2.34 -13.08
C LEU A 69 8.20 1.48 -14.33
N ASP A 70 8.21 2.04 -15.55
CA ASP A 70 8.25 1.26 -16.81
C ASP A 70 9.62 0.66 -17.15
N LEU A 71 10.02 -0.41 -16.45
CA LEU A 71 11.16 -1.25 -16.80
C LEU A 71 10.72 -2.50 -17.59
N PRO A 72 11.46 -2.95 -18.61
CA PRO A 72 11.15 -4.19 -19.36
C PRO A 72 11.08 -5.42 -18.46
N TYR A 73 11.92 -5.47 -17.42
CA TYR A 73 11.89 -6.43 -16.34
C TYR A 73 12.66 -5.90 -15.13
N GLU A 74 12.17 -6.20 -13.93
CA GLU A 74 12.91 -6.10 -12.67
C GLU A 74 12.58 -7.27 -11.75
N ARG A 75 13.63 -7.84 -11.13
CA ARG A 75 13.57 -8.77 -10.00
C ARG A 75 13.97 -8.01 -8.75
N ILE A 76 13.18 -8.15 -7.68
CA ILE A 76 13.45 -7.55 -6.38
C ILE A 76 13.21 -8.57 -5.29
N ASP A 77 14.24 -8.91 -4.51
CA ASP A 77 14.12 -9.78 -3.35
C ASP A 77 14.03 -8.94 -2.08
N TYR A 78 12.93 -9.09 -1.33
CA TYR A 78 12.63 -8.30 -0.13
C TYR A 78 12.69 -9.16 1.14
N SER A 79 13.22 -8.58 2.22
CA SER A 79 12.78 -8.94 3.57
C SER A 79 11.54 -8.13 3.91
N ILE A 80 10.55 -8.79 4.52
CA ILE A 80 9.29 -8.18 4.93
C ILE A 80 9.09 -8.43 6.42
N GLU A 81 8.97 -7.36 7.20
CA GLU A 81 8.74 -7.39 8.65
C GLU A 81 7.32 -6.88 8.91
N LEU A 82 6.47 -7.74 9.48
CA LEU A 82 5.12 -7.40 9.91
C LEU A 82 5.17 -7.09 11.40
N THR A 83 4.42 -6.08 11.85
CA THR A 83 4.30 -5.74 13.28
C THR A 83 2.83 -5.58 13.64
N ASP A 84 2.40 -6.18 14.76
CA ASP A 84 1.04 -6.03 15.26
C ASP A 84 0.88 -4.82 16.23
N ALA A 85 -0.35 -4.61 16.71
CA ALA A 85 -0.67 -3.51 17.63
C ALA A 85 -0.05 -3.64 19.03
N THR A 86 0.50 -4.81 19.39
CA THR A 86 1.23 -5.03 20.64
C THR A 86 2.74 -4.79 20.49
N GLY A 87 3.23 -4.66 19.25
CA GLY A 87 4.64 -4.60 18.91
C GLY A 87 5.28 -5.96 18.61
N ALA A 88 4.52 -7.06 18.62
CA ALA A 88 5.02 -8.36 18.21
C ALA A 88 5.29 -8.39 16.70
N SER A 89 6.39 -9.04 16.28
CA SER A 89 6.91 -8.96 14.91
C SER A 89 7.17 -10.31 14.26
N GLU A 90 6.79 -10.47 12.99
CA GLU A 90 7.10 -11.64 12.15
C GLU A 90 7.96 -11.22 10.96
N LYS A 91 8.96 -12.03 10.58
CA LYS A 91 9.83 -11.80 9.41
C LYS A 91 9.62 -12.84 8.32
N ARG A 92 9.62 -12.36 7.09
CA ARG A 92 9.37 -13.11 5.86
C ARG A 92 10.37 -12.69 4.77
N ARG A 93 10.45 -13.48 3.70
CA ARG A 93 11.05 -13.06 2.42
C ARG A 93 10.08 -13.27 1.28
N ALA A 94 10.15 -12.41 0.28
CA ALA A 94 9.43 -12.56 -0.96
C ALA A 94 10.22 -12.03 -2.15
N THR A 95 10.10 -12.72 -3.28
CA THR A 95 10.61 -12.29 -4.58
C THR A 95 9.47 -11.60 -5.33
N PHE A 96 9.76 -10.43 -5.90
CA PHE A 96 8.88 -9.67 -6.77
C PHE A 96 9.51 -9.63 -8.16
N HIS A 97 8.77 -10.10 -9.17
CA HIS A 97 9.09 -9.88 -10.57
C HIS A 97 8.07 -8.89 -11.13
N LEU A 98 8.54 -7.85 -11.81
CA LEU A 98 7.70 -6.87 -12.49
C LEU A 98 8.19 -6.72 -13.95
N ALA A 99 7.27 -6.47 -14.88
CA ALA A 99 7.61 -6.20 -16.28
C ALA A 99 6.56 -5.26 -16.91
N ALA A 100 7.02 -4.20 -17.58
CA ALA A 100 6.17 -3.26 -18.29
C ALA A 100 6.09 -3.58 -19.79
N GLY A 101 4.88 -3.46 -20.36
CA GLY A 101 4.60 -3.64 -21.79
C GLY A 101 4.80 -5.06 -22.36
N LEU A 102 5.12 -6.06 -21.53
CA LEU A 102 5.37 -7.44 -21.95
C LEU A 102 4.12 -8.06 -22.60
N ASP A 103 4.21 -8.41 -23.90
CA ASP A 103 3.07 -8.87 -24.72
C ASP A 103 1.81 -7.99 -24.56
N GLY A 104 2.03 -6.67 -24.48
CA GLY A 104 0.99 -5.65 -24.33
C GLY A 104 0.48 -5.43 -22.89
N LYS A 105 1.09 -6.07 -21.89
CA LYS A 105 0.65 -6.06 -20.48
C LYS A 105 1.68 -5.45 -19.54
N ASN A 106 1.20 -4.91 -18.44
CA ASN A 106 1.99 -4.73 -17.25
C ASN A 106 1.77 -5.96 -16.35
N CYS A 107 2.86 -6.61 -15.99
CA CYS A 107 2.86 -7.91 -15.31
C CYS A 107 3.55 -7.80 -13.95
N ALA A 108 2.98 -8.43 -12.93
CA ALA A 108 3.58 -8.58 -11.61
C ALA A 108 3.43 -10.02 -11.12
N TYR A 109 4.50 -10.62 -10.62
CA TYR A 109 4.48 -11.91 -9.95
C TYR A 109 5.20 -11.77 -8.61
N VAL A 110 4.46 -11.97 -7.52
CA VAL A 110 4.94 -11.91 -6.14
C VAL A 110 4.90 -13.31 -5.55
N VAL A 111 5.96 -13.77 -4.91
CA VAL A 111 6.02 -15.09 -4.26
C VAL A 111 6.80 -15.03 -2.95
N PHE A 112 6.20 -15.51 -1.86
CA PHE A 112 6.90 -15.68 -0.59
C PHE A 112 7.87 -16.86 -0.64
N THR A 113 9.08 -16.67 -0.12
CA THR A 113 10.16 -17.68 -0.08
C THR A 113 10.47 -18.12 1.35
N GLU A 114 10.22 -17.27 2.35
CA GLU A 114 10.31 -17.58 3.78
C GLU A 114 9.16 -16.92 4.57
N PRO A 115 8.71 -17.50 5.71
CA PRO A 115 9.09 -18.79 6.28
C PRO A 115 8.46 -19.99 5.54
N LYS A 116 8.91 -21.21 5.87
CA LYS A 116 8.52 -22.46 5.19
C LYS A 116 7.01 -22.79 5.24
N SER A 117 6.26 -22.18 6.17
CA SER A 117 4.79 -22.28 6.24
C SER A 117 4.05 -21.54 5.12
N ILE A 118 4.69 -20.55 4.49
CA ILE A 118 4.13 -19.77 3.36
C ILE A 118 5.02 -19.80 2.10
N ASP A 119 6.10 -20.57 2.11
CA ASP A 119 6.97 -20.83 0.95
C ASP A 119 6.15 -21.25 -0.28
N GLY A 120 6.18 -20.38 -1.28
CA GLY A 120 5.44 -20.45 -2.52
C GLY A 120 4.03 -19.85 -2.53
N PHE A 121 3.58 -19.19 -1.46
CA PHE A 121 2.35 -18.40 -1.48
C PHE A 121 2.57 -17.21 -2.42
N GLY A 122 1.77 -17.10 -3.47
CA GLY A 122 2.07 -16.16 -4.56
C GLY A 122 0.86 -15.58 -5.25
N LEU A 123 1.07 -14.43 -5.90
CA LEU A 123 0.09 -13.65 -6.64
C LEU A 123 0.66 -13.28 -8.00
N LEU A 124 -0.03 -13.67 -9.07
CA LEU A 124 0.20 -13.17 -10.43
C LEU A 124 -0.86 -12.11 -10.74
N THR A 125 -0.45 -10.89 -11.06
CA THR A 125 -1.31 -9.84 -11.61
C THR A 125 -0.91 -9.55 -13.06
N LEU A 126 -1.88 -9.55 -13.97
CA LEU A 126 -1.72 -9.09 -15.36
C LEU A 126 -2.68 -7.91 -15.59
N ARG A 127 -2.22 -6.80 -16.17
CA ARG A 127 -3.06 -5.67 -16.59
C ARG A 127 -2.74 -5.30 -18.03
N GLU A 128 -3.73 -5.39 -18.92
CA GLU A 128 -3.58 -4.97 -20.31
C GLU A 128 -3.25 -3.47 -20.42
N MET A 129 -2.49 -3.08 -21.44
CA MET A 129 -2.24 -1.67 -21.76
C MET A 129 -3.21 -1.15 -22.82
N ALA A 130 -3.52 0.14 -22.77
CA ALA A 130 -4.35 0.82 -23.77
C ALA A 130 -3.54 1.16 -25.03
N GLY A 131 -3.15 0.12 -25.77
CA GLY A 131 -2.34 0.22 -26.98
C GLY A 131 -0.89 0.68 -26.74
N ALA A 132 -0.21 1.03 -27.83
CA ALA A 132 1.11 1.64 -27.75
C ALA A 132 0.98 3.15 -27.47
N PRO A 133 1.57 3.70 -26.39
CA PRO A 133 1.60 5.13 -26.16
C PRO A 133 2.47 5.85 -27.21
N PRO A 134 2.22 7.14 -27.50
CA PRO A 134 3.16 7.95 -28.25
C PRO A 134 4.49 8.09 -27.49
N PRO A 135 5.63 8.29 -28.17
CA PRO A 135 6.94 8.41 -27.53
C PRO A 135 6.97 9.46 -26.40
N GLY A 136 7.45 9.07 -25.23
CA GLY A 136 7.51 9.93 -24.04
C GLY A 136 6.23 10.00 -23.20
N ALA A 137 5.16 9.29 -23.57
CA ALA A 137 3.98 9.11 -22.73
C ALA A 137 3.98 7.74 -22.03
N ALA A 138 3.52 7.69 -20.78
CA ALA A 138 3.18 6.43 -20.13
C ALA A 138 1.99 5.78 -20.83
N ALA A 139 1.99 4.44 -20.94
CA ALA A 139 0.85 3.69 -21.45
C ALA A 139 -0.38 3.89 -20.55
N GLY A 140 -1.55 4.05 -21.17
CA GLY A 140 -2.82 3.86 -20.49
C GLY A 140 -3.10 2.37 -20.26
N CYS A 141 -4.27 2.04 -19.71
CA CYS A 141 -4.60 0.64 -19.37
C CYS A 141 -5.90 0.15 -20.01
N GLY A 142 -5.89 -1.09 -20.47
CA GLY A 142 -7.08 -1.82 -20.88
C GLY A 142 -7.70 -2.58 -19.72
N GLY A 143 -9.03 -2.64 -19.70
CA GLY A 143 -9.82 -3.56 -18.87
C GLY A 143 -9.57 -3.49 -17.36
N GLU A 144 -10.00 -4.56 -16.68
CA GLU A 144 -9.74 -4.84 -15.27
C GLU A 144 -8.45 -5.67 -15.13
N PRO A 145 -7.72 -5.60 -14.00
CA PRO A 145 -6.59 -6.49 -13.71
C PRO A 145 -7.03 -7.95 -13.53
N GLU A 146 -6.29 -8.88 -14.13
CA GLU A 146 -6.44 -10.30 -13.90
C GLU A 146 -5.49 -10.76 -12.78
N GLN A 147 -6.05 -11.06 -11.61
CA GLN A 147 -5.29 -11.51 -10.44
C GLN A 147 -5.53 -12.98 -10.12
N PHE A 148 -4.44 -13.73 -9.93
CA PHE A 148 -4.46 -15.15 -9.60
C PHE A 148 -3.59 -15.43 -8.37
N LEU A 149 -4.21 -15.89 -7.29
CA LEU A 149 -3.56 -16.26 -6.03
C LEU A 149 -3.34 -17.78 -5.97
N PHE A 150 -2.15 -18.22 -5.57
CA PHE A 150 -1.83 -19.61 -5.27
C PHE A 150 -1.52 -19.82 -3.78
N VAL A 151 -2.11 -20.87 -3.19
CA VAL A 151 -2.03 -21.17 -1.75
C VAL A 151 -1.43 -22.57 -1.54
N PRO A 152 -0.11 -22.69 -1.23
CA PRO A 152 0.64 -23.96 -1.20
C PRO A 152 -0.01 -25.07 -0.38
N ALA A 153 -0.52 -24.76 0.81
CA ALA A 153 -1.16 -25.71 1.71
C ALA A 153 -2.39 -26.42 1.09
N SER A 154 -3.02 -25.81 0.07
CA SER A 154 -4.13 -26.39 -0.68
C SER A 154 -3.76 -26.82 -2.10
N LYS A 155 -2.60 -26.38 -2.61
CA LYS A 155 -2.17 -26.44 -4.02
C LYS A 155 -3.17 -25.86 -5.03
N LYS A 156 -4.08 -24.98 -4.59
CA LYS A 156 -5.09 -24.34 -5.46
C LYS A 156 -4.61 -23.00 -5.96
N VAL A 157 -4.89 -22.72 -7.23
CA VAL A 157 -4.95 -21.37 -7.80
C VAL A 157 -6.40 -20.88 -7.72
N SER A 158 -6.61 -19.62 -7.37
CA SER A 158 -7.92 -18.95 -7.36
C SER A 158 -7.82 -17.56 -7.96
N ARG A 159 -8.86 -17.11 -8.67
CA ARG A 159 -8.91 -15.76 -9.24
C ARG A 159 -9.41 -14.78 -8.17
N ILE A 160 -8.69 -13.68 -7.96
CA ILE A 160 -9.21 -12.52 -7.21
C ILE A 160 -10.05 -11.70 -8.19
N LEU A 161 -11.30 -11.41 -7.82
CA LEU A 161 -12.25 -10.70 -8.68
C LEU A 161 -12.20 -9.20 -8.38
N TYR A 162 -12.00 -8.37 -9.40
CA TYR A 162 -11.82 -6.92 -9.26
C TYR A 162 -13.00 -6.25 -8.52
N PHE A 163 -14.23 -6.63 -8.88
CA PHE A 163 -15.47 -6.13 -8.27
C PHE A 163 -15.78 -6.70 -6.87
N SER A 164 -14.92 -7.55 -6.30
CA SER A 164 -15.16 -8.19 -5.00
C SER A 164 -14.50 -7.45 -3.83
N THR A 165 -15.06 -7.64 -2.63
CA THR A 165 -14.43 -7.17 -1.38
C THR A 165 -13.03 -7.74 -1.16
N ASN A 166 -12.70 -8.89 -1.77
CA ASN A 166 -11.38 -9.52 -1.64
C ASN A 166 -10.25 -8.66 -2.24
N ARG A 167 -10.53 -7.80 -3.23
CA ARG A 167 -9.57 -6.81 -3.76
C ARG A 167 -9.05 -5.86 -2.66
N ARG A 168 -9.88 -5.59 -1.65
CA ARG A 168 -9.59 -4.74 -0.48
C ARG A 168 -8.94 -5.50 0.68
N SER A 169 -8.88 -6.83 0.62
CA SER A 169 -8.30 -7.65 1.69
C SER A 169 -6.78 -7.52 1.74
N SER A 170 -6.19 -7.71 2.92
CA SER A 170 -4.74 -7.70 3.11
C SER A 170 -4.07 -8.87 2.40
N PHE A 171 -2.95 -8.64 1.71
CA PHE A 171 -2.16 -9.71 1.12
C PHE A 171 -1.34 -10.42 2.20
N CYS A 172 -1.71 -11.67 2.51
CA CYS A 172 -1.04 -12.53 3.49
C CYS A 172 -0.91 -11.94 4.92
N GLY A 173 -1.70 -10.92 5.29
CA GLY A 173 -1.62 -10.21 6.57
C GLY A 173 -0.67 -9.01 6.59
N THR A 174 -0.01 -8.68 5.48
CA THR A 174 0.72 -7.42 5.31
C THR A 174 -0.24 -6.23 5.23
N GLN A 175 0.21 -5.00 5.47
CA GLN A 175 -0.63 -3.80 5.31
C GLN A 175 -0.82 -3.36 3.84
N PHE A 176 -0.37 -4.17 2.88
CA PHE A 176 -0.70 -4.07 1.46
C PHE A 176 -1.98 -4.86 1.16
N THR A 177 -2.86 -4.32 0.33
CA THR A 177 -4.04 -5.02 -0.20
C THR A 177 -3.73 -5.69 -1.53
N PHE A 178 -4.65 -6.50 -2.04
CA PHE A 178 -4.55 -7.00 -3.43
C PHE A 178 -4.56 -5.85 -4.45
N GLU A 179 -5.31 -4.77 -4.19
CA GLU A 179 -5.30 -3.53 -5.00
C GLU A 179 -3.93 -2.82 -5.01
N ASP A 180 -3.17 -2.84 -3.92
CA ASP A 180 -1.81 -2.24 -3.91
C ASP A 180 -0.78 -3.06 -4.71
N LEU A 181 -1.12 -4.31 -5.06
CA LEU A 181 -0.30 -5.23 -5.84
C LEU A 181 -0.81 -5.35 -7.30
N GLU A 182 -1.61 -4.39 -7.73
CA GLU A 182 -1.95 -4.16 -9.12
C GLU A 182 -0.94 -3.20 -9.77
N PRO A 183 -0.46 -3.45 -11.00
CA PRO A 183 0.32 -2.48 -11.74
C PRO A 183 -0.45 -1.16 -11.87
N LEU A 184 0.17 -0.06 -11.41
CA LEU A 184 -0.46 1.26 -11.35
C LEU A 184 -1.10 1.62 -12.70
N CYS A 185 -2.39 1.96 -12.66
CA CYS A 185 -3.08 2.52 -13.79
C CYS A 185 -3.40 3.99 -13.57
N VAL A 186 -3.03 4.86 -14.52
CA VAL A 186 -3.36 6.29 -14.46
C VAL A 186 -4.85 6.51 -14.78
N ASP A 187 -5.41 5.75 -15.71
CA ASP A 187 -6.79 5.92 -16.17
C ASP A 187 -7.84 5.43 -15.17
N ASP A 188 -7.44 4.72 -14.11
CA ASP A 188 -8.32 4.35 -13.00
C ASP A 188 -8.62 5.51 -12.03
N PHE A 189 -7.88 6.65 -12.09
CA PHE A 189 -7.97 7.75 -11.11
C PHE A 189 -8.14 9.14 -11.72
N GLN A 190 -8.91 10.00 -11.02
CA GLN A 190 -8.89 11.44 -11.20
C GLN A 190 -7.79 12.06 -10.33
N PHE A 191 -7.09 13.08 -10.84
CA PHE A 191 -5.93 13.67 -10.17
C PHE A 191 -6.09 15.17 -9.93
N ARG A 192 -5.51 15.66 -8.82
CA ARG A 192 -5.44 17.10 -8.49
C ARG A 192 -4.17 17.40 -7.68
N ILE A 193 -3.49 18.50 -8.01
CA ILE A 193 -2.45 19.04 -7.12
C ILE A 193 -3.15 19.77 -5.97
N VAL A 194 -2.89 19.36 -4.73
CA VAL A 194 -3.49 19.94 -3.50
C VAL A 194 -2.50 20.74 -2.66
N GLY A 195 -1.27 20.92 -3.17
CA GLY A 195 -0.25 21.78 -2.60
C GLY A 195 1.16 21.27 -2.89
N THR A 196 2.14 21.81 -2.17
CA THR A 196 3.53 21.37 -2.16
C THR A 196 3.99 21.14 -0.72
N GLY A 197 5.18 20.57 -0.54
CA GLY A 197 5.81 20.39 0.78
C GLY A 197 7.18 19.75 0.66
N VAL A 198 7.80 19.42 1.80
CA VAL A 198 9.08 18.71 1.86
C VAL A 198 8.92 17.40 2.62
N VAL A 199 9.44 16.30 2.07
CA VAL A 199 9.50 14.98 2.72
C VAL A 199 10.93 14.47 2.61
N ALA A 200 11.55 14.08 3.73
CA ALA A 200 12.93 13.60 3.78
C ALA A 200 13.96 14.51 3.07
N GLY A 201 13.69 15.82 2.99
CA GLY A 201 14.52 16.81 2.27
C GLY A 201 14.19 16.99 0.78
N ALA A 202 13.39 16.11 0.18
CA ALA A 202 12.92 16.26 -1.19
C ALA A 202 11.72 17.22 -1.27
N ALA A 203 11.77 18.18 -2.20
CA ALA A 203 10.65 19.07 -2.49
C ALA A 203 9.61 18.33 -3.35
N CYS A 204 8.40 18.17 -2.81
CA CYS A 204 7.36 17.32 -3.37
C CYS A 204 6.08 18.12 -3.72
N TYR A 205 5.42 17.71 -4.79
CA TYR A 205 4.02 18.02 -5.05
C TYR A 205 3.13 17.09 -4.23
N ARG A 206 1.99 17.61 -3.73
CA ARG A 206 0.94 16.79 -3.11
C ARG A 206 -0.11 16.48 -4.17
N LEU A 207 -0.08 15.26 -4.69
CA LEU A 207 -0.95 14.75 -5.73
C LEU A 207 -2.09 13.93 -5.11
N GLU A 208 -3.28 14.53 -5.04
CA GLU A 208 -4.51 13.82 -4.68
C GLU A 208 -4.97 12.97 -5.87
N SER A 209 -5.10 11.66 -5.64
CA SER A 209 -5.67 10.67 -6.55
C SER A 209 -7.00 10.18 -5.97
N ARG A 210 -8.06 10.16 -6.78
CA ARG A 210 -9.38 9.60 -6.41
C ARG A 210 -9.80 8.53 -7.43
N PRO A 211 -10.09 7.29 -7.02
CA PRO A 211 -10.54 6.25 -7.94
C PRO A 211 -11.81 6.64 -8.71
N ARG A 212 -11.88 6.29 -10.00
CA ARG A 212 -13.09 6.39 -10.82
C ARG A 212 -14.07 5.24 -10.52
N GLY A 213 -13.56 4.07 -10.13
CA GLY A 213 -14.35 2.87 -9.88
C GLY A 213 -14.77 2.70 -8.41
N GLN A 214 -16.04 2.33 -8.19
CA GLN A 214 -16.65 2.12 -6.86
C GLN A 214 -16.05 0.96 -6.02
N PHE A 215 -15.20 0.11 -6.64
CA PHE A 215 -14.66 -1.10 -6.02
C PHE A 215 -13.33 -0.90 -5.28
N SER A 216 -12.69 0.27 -5.41
CA SER A 216 -11.47 0.60 -4.65
C SER A 216 -11.70 0.55 -3.13
N GLY A 217 -10.69 0.11 -2.39
CA GLY A 217 -10.63 0.18 -0.93
C GLY A 217 -10.40 1.59 -0.39
N TYR A 218 -10.17 2.57 -1.26
CA TYR A 218 -9.79 3.93 -0.89
C TYR A 218 -10.78 4.96 -1.47
N SER A 219 -11.12 6.00 -0.71
CA SER A 219 -11.80 7.19 -1.26
C SER A 219 -10.82 8.19 -1.85
N ARG A 220 -9.59 8.21 -1.31
CA ARG A 220 -8.52 9.13 -1.67
C ARG A 220 -7.15 8.52 -1.36
N ILE A 221 -6.17 8.83 -2.20
CA ILE A 221 -4.75 8.65 -1.94
C ILE A 221 -4.05 10.00 -2.16
N GLU A 222 -3.36 10.55 -1.16
CA GLU A 222 -2.52 11.75 -1.33
C GLU A 222 -1.04 11.33 -1.43
N ASN A 223 -0.49 11.43 -2.63
CA ASN A 223 0.89 11.06 -2.95
C ASN A 223 1.81 12.27 -2.89
N TRP A 224 2.92 12.15 -2.19
CA TRP A 224 3.95 13.18 -2.07
C TRP A 224 5.05 12.87 -3.08
N VAL A 225 4.91 13.46 -4.26
CA VAL A 225 5.68 13.16 -5.47
C VAL A 225 6.87 14.12 -5.59
N ASP A 226 8.08 13.57 -5.58
CA ASP A 226 9.33 14.30 -5.82
C ASP A 226 9.27 15.09 -7.14
N ALA A 227 9.51 16.40 -7.09
CA ALA A 227 9.42 17.24 -8.27
C ALA A 227 10.41 16.85 -9.37
N ARG A 228 11.59 16.33 -8.98
CA ARG A 228 12.70 15.94 -9.87
C ARG A 228 12.53 14.50 -10.34
N THR A 229 12.50 13.54 -9.42
CA THR A 229 12.58 12.10 -9.73
C THR A 229 11.22 11.44 -9.98
N ALA A 230 10.11 12.12 -9.69
CA ALA A 230 8.75 11.55 -9.65
C ALA A 230 8.57 10.34 -8.71
N LEU A 231 9.50 10.14 -7.76
CA LEU A 231 9.35 9.17 -6.68
C LEU A 231 8.24 9.59 -5.69
N VAL A 232 7.47 8.61 -5.22
CA VAL A 232 6.47 8.81 -4.15
C VAL A 232 7.13 8.55 -2.79
N TRP A 233 7.58 9.63 -2.14
CA TRP A 233 8.22 9.58 -0.83
C TRP A 233 7.26 9.21 0.30
N LYS A 234 5.99 9.58 0.15
CA LYS A 234 4.91 9.27 1.09
C LYS A 234 3.59 9.14 0.35
N ALA A 235 2.75 8.18 0.73
CA ALA A 235 1.37 8.08 0.26
C ALA A 235 0.41 7.93 1.46
N ASP A 236 -0.57 8.81 1.54
CA ASP A 236 -1.60 8.85 2.59
C ASP A 236 -2.92 8.32 2.04
N TYR A 237 -3.46 7.24 2.60
CA TYR A 237 -4.64 6.53 2.11
C TYR A 237 -5.83 6.70 3.07
N ASP A 238 -6.98 7.10 2.55
CA ASP A 238 -8.21 7.23 3.32
C ASP A 238 -9.27 6.21 2.86
N ASP A 239 -9.99 5.62 3.81
CA ASP A 239 -10.99 4.57 3.57
C ASP A 239 -12.24 5.08 2.82
N PRO A 240 -13.21 4.21 2.44
CA PRO A 240 -14.42 4.64 1.71
C PRO A 240 -15.38 5.53 2.52
N LYS A 241 -15.11 5.79 3.81
CA LYS A 241 -15.82 6.75 4.67
C LYS A 241 -15.08 8.08 4.80
N GLY A 242 -13.88 8.20 4.20
CA GLY A 242 -13.01 9.36 4.27
C GLY A 242 -12.15 9.44 5.54
N ALA A 243 -12.10 8.39 6.36
CA ALA A 243 -11.23 8.33 7.53
C ALA A 243 -9.83 7.82 7.13
N ARG A 244 -8.79 8.35 7.78
CA ARG A 244 -7.40 7.90 7.55
C ARG A 244 -7.29 6.40 7.81
N LEU A 245 -6.90 5.65 6.79
CA LEU A 245 -6.71 4.20 6.87
C LEU A 245 -5.24 3.86 7.15
N LYS A 246 -4.35 4.30 6.26
CA LYS A 246 -2.92 3.97 6.34
C LYS A 246 -2.04 5.04 5.70
N THR A 247 -0.76 5.00 6.06
CA THR A 247 0.29 5.82 5.43
C THR A 247 1.41 4.89 5.01
N ALA A 248 1.88 5.02 3.77
CA ALA A 248 3.13 4.46 3.29
C ALA A 248 4.21 5.54 3.28
N GLU A 249 5.40 5.21 3.77
CA GLU A 249 6.59 6.07 3.77
C GLU A 249 7.74 5.33 3.10
N SER A 250 8.47 6.00 2.21
CA SER A 250 9.54 5.43 1.41
C SER A 250 10.89 6.08 1.75
N ALA A 251 11.98 5.30 1.71
CA ALA A 251 13.31 5.78 2.05
C ALA A 251 14.42 5.12 1.21
N GLU A 252 15.60 5.73 1.24
CA GLU A 252 16.81 5.28 0.53
C GLU A 252 16.57 5.16 -0.99
N PRO A 253 16.38 6.30 -1.70
CA PRO A 253 16.20 6.32 -3.15
C PRO A 253 17.49 5.95 -3.88
N PHE A 254 17.36 5.32 -5.05
CA PHE A 254 18.46 5.07 -5.99
C PHE A 254 17.97 5.07 -7.43
N GLU A 255 18.88 5.27 -8.38
CA GLU A 255 18.64 5.12 -9.81
C GLU A 255 18.85 3.65 -10.20
N ALA A 256 17.79 2.98 -10.65
CA ALA A 256 17.76 1.57 -11.01
C ALA A 256 18.23 1.34 -12.47
N SER A 257 17.89 2.28 -13.35
CA SER A 257 18.45 2.46 -14.69
C SER A 257 18.29 3.93 -15.07
N PRO A 258 18.92 4.44 -16.15
CA PRO A 258 18.90 5.87 -16.49
C PRO A 258 17.48 6.44 -16.59
N GLY A 259 17.14 7.38 -15.70
CA GLY A 259 15.81 7.99 -15.60
C GLY A 259 14.73 7.19 -14.85
N HIS A 260 15.05 5.99 -14.36
CA HIS A 260 14.15 5.15 -13.57
C HIS A 260 14.65 4.98 -12.14
N TYR A 261 13.90 5.51 -11.18
CA TYR A 261 14.25 5.53 -9.76
C TYR A 261 13.42 4.54 -8.95
N ARG A 262 14.02 4.02 -7.87
CA ARG A 262 13.41 3.09 -6.89
C ARG A 262 13.79 3.51 -5.48
N PHE A 263 13.14 2.91 -4.48
CA PHE A 263 13.50 3.02 -3.06
C PHE A 263 13.97 1.66 -2.55
N ARG A 264 14.93 1.64 -1.60
CA ARG A 264 15.37 0.40 -0.94
C ARG A 264 14.48 -0.01 0.24
N ARG A 265 13.80 0.95 0.87
CA ARG A 265 12.92 0.69 2.01
C ARG A 265 11.56 1.34 1.82
N SER A 266 10.51 0.63 2.26
CA SER A 266 9.18 1.21 2.50
C SER A 266 8.64 0.76 3.86
N THR A 267 7.71 1.53 4.41
CA THR A 267 6.98 1.15 5.63
C THR A 267 5.54 1.65 5.52
N VAL A 268 4.58 0.71 5.63
CA VAL A 268 3.16 0.99 5.66
C VAL A 268 2.65 0.84 7.09
N ARG A 269 2.00 1.87 7.63
CA ARG A 269 1.37 1.88 8.96
C ARG A 269 -0.14 2.04 8.80
N ASN A 270 -0.90 1.15 9.42
CA ASN A 270 -2.35 1.19 9.45
C ASN A 270 -2.82 1.87 10.74
N HIS A 271 -3.44 3.04 10.59
CA HIS A 271 -3.85 3.90 11.70
C HIS A 271 -5.15 3.43 12.37
N GLN A 272 -5.88 2.49 11.74
CA GLN A 272 -7.12 1.92 12.28
C GLN A 272 -6.87 0.62 13.06
N SER A 273 -5.88 -0.19 12.65
CA SER A 273 -5.53 -1.44 13.34
C SER A 273 -4.28 -1.36 14.22
N GLY A 274 -3.49 -0.28 14.11
CA GLY A 274 -2.19 -0.14 14.79
C GLY A 274 -1.06 -0.99 14.20
N GLN A 275 -1.35 -1.82 13.19
CA GLN A 275 -0.40 -2.73 12.57
C GLN A 275 0.52 -2.02 11.56
N ALA A 276 1.68 -2.62 11.30
CA ALA A 276 2.64 -2.13 10.30
C ALA A 276 3.20 -3.24 9.41
N THR A 277 3.76 -2.85 8.27
CA THR A 277 4.62 -3.69 7.44
C THR A 277 5.78 -2.86 6.90
N ARG A 278 7.02 -3.26 7.21
CA ARG A 278 8.24 -2.73 6.62
C ARG A 278 8.73 -3.68 5.53
N MET A 279 9.12 -3.15 4.38
CA MET A 279 9.82 -3.89 3.34
C MET A 279 11.23 -3.32 3.17
N GLU A 280 12.21 -4.20 3.05
CA GLU A 280 13.61 -3.85 2.86
C GLU A 280 14.19 -4.69 1.73
N GLN A 281 14.67 -4.02 0.69
CA GLN A 281 15.25 -4.62 -0.50
C GLN A 281 16.61 -5.24 -0.16
N LEU A 282 16.72 -6.55 -0.37
CA LEU A 282 17.96 -7.31 -0.21
C LEU A 282 18.76 -7.33 -1.53
N GLU A 283 18.07 -7.59 -2.64
CA GLU A 283 18.66 -7.62 -3.98
C GLU A 283 17.73 -6.93 -5.00
N PHE A 284 18.33 -6.36 -6.04
CA PHE A 284 17.65 -5.72 -7.15
C PHE A 284 18.39 -6.02 -8.45
N SER A 285 17.67 -6.45 -9.49
CA SER A 285 18.26 -6.75 -10.80
C SER A 285 17.28 -6.48 -11.94
N THR A 286 17.76 -5.82 -13.00
CA THR A 286 17.03 -5.67 -14.27
C THR A 286 17.44 -6.73 -15.31
N ALA A 287 18.18 -7.76 -14.91
CA ALA A 287 18.65 -8.80 -15.81
C ALA A 287 17.49 -9.73 -16.21
N MET A 288 17.16 -9.73 -17.50
CA MET A 288 16.17 -10.63 -18.10
C MET A 288 16.59 -12.10 -17.87
N PRO A 289 15.69 -12.98 -17.38
CA PRO A 289 16.04 -14.37 -17.08
C PRO A 289 16.09 -15.23 -18.36
N GLY A 290 16.77 -16.38 -18.31
CA GLY A 290 16.83 -17.34 -19.41
C GLY A 290 17.93 -17.07 -20.46
N SER A 291 18.02 -17.96 -21.45
CA SER A 291 18.95 -17.86 -22.58
C SER A 291 18.30 -18.46 -23.84
N PRO A 292 17.97 -17.64 -24.87
CA PRO A 292 18.07 -16.18 -24.90
C PRO A 292 17.20 -15.51 -23.80
N PRO A 293 17.51 -14.26 -23.40
CA PRO A 293 16.83 -13.63 -22.26
C PRO A 293 15.36 -13.31 -22.56
N ASP A 294 14.45 -13.85 -21.76
CA ASP A 294 12.99 -13.79 -21.95
C ASP A 294 12.26 -13.93 -20.59
N PRO A 295 11.54 -12.90 -20.11
CA PRO A 295 10.84 -12.96 -18.84
C PRO A 295 9.44 -13.61 -18.92
N ARG A 296 8.91 -13.90 -20.13
CA ARG A 296 7.55 -14.45 -20.30
C ARG A 296 7.28 -15.74 -19.51
N PRO A 297 8.23 -16.69 -19.34
CA PRO A 297 8.01 -17.89 -18.53
C PRO A 297 7.68 -17.60 -17.05
N VAL A 298 8.14 -16.47 -16.50
CA VAL A 298 7.88 -16.06 -15.11
C VAL A 298 6.39 -15.76 -14.91
N PHE A 299 5.80 -14.98 -15.81
CA PHE A 299 4.45 -14.42 -15.67
C PHE A 299 3.33 -15.38 -16.14
N THR A 300 3.39 -16.64 -15.71
CA THR A 300 2.45 -17.69 -16.13
C THR A 300 1.77 -18.40 -14.96
N LEU A 301 0.53 -18.88 -15.18
CA LEU A 301 -0.17 -19.75 -14.24
C LEU A 301 0.60 -21.05 -13.96
N LYS A 302 1.44 -21.50 -14.89
CA LYS A 302 2.33 -22.67 -14.72
C LYS A 302 3.44 -22.41 -13.69
N THR A 303 4.02 -21.21 -13.67
CA THR A 303 5.03 -20.81 -12.68
C THR A 303 4.37 -20.53 -11.33
N LEU A 304 3.26 -19.77 -11.32
CA LEU A 304 2.46 -19.53 -10.12
C LEU A 304 2.04 -20.84 -9.41
N SER A 305 1.54 -21.83 -10.14
CA SER A 305 1.08 -23.11 -9.57
C SER A 305 2.20 -24.06 -9.12
N ARG A 306 3.47 -23.79 -9.48
CA ARG A 306 4.65 -24.42 -8.88
C ARG A 306 5.00 -23.81 -7.51
N GLY A 307 4.54 -22.58 -7.25
CA GLY A 307 4.92 -21.80 -6.08
C GLY A 307 6.38 -21.34 -6.06
N ARG A 308 7.12 -21.50 -7.17
CA ARG A 308 8.54 -21.12 -7.26
C ARG A 308 8.89 -20.79 -8.71
N GLU A 309 10.00 -20.09 -8.89
CA GLU A 309 10.73 -20.09 -10.15
C GLU A 309 11.08 -21.53 -10.57
N GLY A 310 11.18 -21.75 -11.89
CA GLY A 310 10.83 -23.03 -12.53
C GLY A 310 11.93 -24.08 -12.71
#